data_AF-A0A0L0LA69-F1
#
_entry.id   AF-A0A0L0LA69-F1
#
_cell.length_a   1.000
_cell.length_b   1.000
_cell.length_c   1.000
_cell.angle_alpha   90.00
_cell.angle_beta   90.00
_cell.angle_gamma   90.00
#
_symmetry.space_group_name_H-M   'P 1'
#
loop_
_entity.id
_entity.type
_entity.pdbx_description
1 polymer ?
#
loop_
_entity_poly.entity_id
_entity_poly.type
_entity_poly.pdbx_seq_one_letter_code
_entity_poly.pdbx_strand_id
1 'polypeptide(L)'
;MKIPFDTSSILRRFSYGERMHPARDWFMLLAAALILVLASVVWNVWLLTKVERGETIGTQAPVQGFEAAPIDSVRAIFEKRKAEELRYRQEYRFVDPSLPGG
;
A
#
# COMPACT_ATOMS: atom_id res chain seq x y z
N MET A 1 -20.19 22.05 -15.68
CA MET A 1 -20.22 23.32 -14.92
C MET A 1 -18.79 23.62 -14.49
N LYS A 2 -18.09 24.52 -15.20
CA LYS A 2 -16.68 24.86 -14.92
C LYS A 2 -16.69 26.03 -13.94
N ILE A 3 -16.24 25.81 -12.70
CA ILE A 3 -16.11 26.88 -11.70
C ILE A 3 -14.74 27.54 -11.94
N PRO A 4 -14.67 28.79 -12.41
CA PRO A 4 -13.39 29.50 -12.45
C PRO A 4 -13.04 29.90 -11.01
N PHE A 5 -12.19 29.11 -10.36
CA PHE A 5 -11.56 29.51 -9.10
C PHE A 5 -10.53 30.60 -9.40
N ASP A 6 -10.94 31.86 -9.28
CA ASP A 6 -10.04 33.01 -9.40
C ASP A 6 -9.21 33.17 -8.10
N THR A 7 -8.09 32.44 -8.06
CA THR A 7 -7.13 32.42 -6.94
C THR A 7 -6.36 33.72 -6.77
N SER A 8 -6.42 34.64 -7.74
CA SER A 8 -5.63 35.88 -7.75
C SER A 8 -6.08 36.87 -6.66
N SER A 9 -7.37 36.86 -6.31
CA SER A 9 -7.94 37.72 -5.28
C SER A 9 -7.54 37.31 -3.86
N ILE A 10 -7.35 36.00 -3.63
CA ILE A 10 -6.92 35.43 -2.34
C ILE A 10 -5.46 35.78 -2.09
N LEU A 11 -4.62 35.69 -3.11
CA LEU A 11 -3.19 36.04 -3.03
C LEU A 11 -2.97 37.54 -2.79
N ARG A 12 -3.82 38.42 -3.32
CA ARG A 12 -3.73 39.87 -3.06
C ARG A 12 -4.08 40.27 -1.63
N ARG A 13 -4.91 39.49 -0.92
CA ARG A 13 -5.18 39.73 0.52
C ARG A 13 -4.01 39.36 1.42
N PHE A 14 -3.04 38.60 0.92
CA PHE A 14 -1.76 38.35 1.59
C PHE A 14 -0.73 39.47 1.34
N SER A 15 -1.14 40.63 0.82
CA SER A 15 -0.28 41.80 0.73
C SER A 15 0.15 42.27 2.12
N TYR A 16 1.38 41.92 2.45
CA TYR A 16 2.14 42.30 3.64
C TYR A 16 2.23 43.84 3.73
N GLY A 17 1.49 44.46 4.65
CA GLY A 17 1.33 45.93 4.66
C GLY A 17 1.10 46.52 6.05
N GLU A 18 2.12 47.24 6.51
CA GLU A 18 2.15 48.35 7.48
C GLU A 18 2.05 48.14 9.00
N ARG A 19 1.43 47.10 9.58
CA ARG A 19 1.54 46.86 11.04
C ARG A 19 1.51 45.38 11.41
N MET A 20 2.68 44.74 11.30
CA MET A 20 2.91 43.38 11.81
C MET A 20 2.76 43.35 13.34
N HIS A 21 1.86 42.53 13.85
CA HIS A 21 1.84 42.15 15.26
C HIS A 21 2.35 40.71 15.35
N PRO A 22 3.69 40.51 15.29
CA PRO A 22 4.29 39.21 15.03
C PRO A 22 3.81 38.15 16.01
N ALA A 23 3.68 38.48 17.30
CA ALA A 23 3.20 37.54 18.31
C ALA A 23 1.78 37.00 18.02
N ARG A 24 0.85 37.85 17.56
CA ARG A 24 -0.52 37.44 17.25
C ARG A 24 -0.57 36.61 15.97
N ASP A 25 0.19 37.00 14.96
CA ASP A 25 0.19 36.32 13.67
C ASP A 25 0.81 34.92 13.79
N TRP A 26 1.89 34.78 14.56
CA TRP A 26 2.46 33.47 14.91
C TRP A 26 1.48 32.59 15.69
N PHE A 27 0.74 33.16 16.64
CA PHE A 27 -0.27 32.41 17.38
C PHE A 27 -1.40 31.89 16.46
N MET A 28 -1.86 32.71 15.51
CA MET A 28 -2.86 32.30 14.53
C MET A 28 -2.35 31.18 13.62
N LEU A 29 -1.09 31.26 13.18
CA LEU A 29 -0.46 30.20 12.38
C LEU A 29 -0.33 28.90 13.16
N LEU A 30 0.09 28.96 14.42
CA LEU A 30 0.18 27.79 15.29
C LEU A 30 -1.19 27.18 15.58
N ALA A 31 -2.21 28.00 15.83
CA ALA A 31 -3.57 27.54 16.03
C ALA A 31 -4.13 26.87 14.76
N ALA A 32 -3.93 27.49 13.60
CA ALA A 32 -4.32 26.90 12.31
C ALA A 32 -3.59 25.58 12.03
N ALA A 33 -2.28 25.53 12.30
CA ALA A 33 -1.49 24.31 12.16
C ALA A 33 -2.01 23.20 13.10
N LEU A 34 -2.32 23.52 14.36
CA LEU A 34 -2.87 22.58 15.31
C LEU A 34 -4.22 22.02 14.84
N ILE A 35 -5.11 22.89 14.33
CA ILE A 35 -6.40 22.46 13.79
C ILE A 35 -6.22 21.52 12.60
N LEU A 36 -5.30 21.85 11.68
CA LEU A 36 -5.00 21.00 10.53
C LEU A 36 -4.42 19.63 10.95
N VAL A 37 -3.56 19.61 11.96
CA VAL A 37 -3.01 18.36 12.52
C VAL A 37 -4.12 17.53 13.15
N LEU A 38 -4.99 18.12 13.97
CA LEU A 38 -6.11 17.41 14.57
C LEU A 38 -7.08 16.85 13.51
N ALA A 39 -7.41 17.65 12.49
CA ALA A 39 -8.23 17.21 11.37
C ALA A 39 -7.57 16.04 10.63
N SER A 40 -6.25 16.09 10.41
CA SER A 40 -5.49 15.00 9.79
C SER A 40 -5.52 13.73 10.62
N VAL A 41 -5.31 13.81 11.94
CA VAL A 41 -5.37 12.65 12.83
C VAL A 41 -6.76 12.04 12.83
N VAL A 42 -7.81 12.84 12.99
CA VAL A 42 -9.21 12.37 12.95
C VAL A 42 -9.51 11.68 11.62
N TRP A 43 -9.09 12.28 10.51
CA TRP A 43 -9.27 11.70 9.18
C TRP A 43 -8.59 10.34 9.07
N ASN A 44 -7.33 10.22 9.50
CA ASN A 44 -6.58 8.97 9.43
C ASN A 44 -7.17 7.87 10.32
N VAL A 45 -7.59 8.20 11.55
CA VAL A 45 -8.23 7.24 12.46
C VAL A 45 -9.55 6.74 11.88
N TRP A 46 -10.35 7.66 11.34
CA TRP A 46 -11.60 7.31 10.68
C TRP A 46 -11.37 6.41 9.46
N LEU A 47 -10.37 6.74 8.64
CA LEU A 47 -9.96 5.95 7.47
C LEU A 47 -9.57 4.53 7.86
N LEU A 48 -8.72 4.39 8.87
CA LEU A 48 -8.26 3.09 9.36
C LEU A 48 -9.44 2.26 9.87
N THR A 49 -10.32 2.87 10.66
CA THR A 49 -11.53 2.22 11.18
C THR A 49 -12.45 1.74 10.04
N LYS A 50 -12.55 2.50 8.95
CA LYS A 50 -13.33 2.11 7.75
C LYS A 50 -12.70 0.90 7.05
N VAL A 51 -11.39 0.90 6.87
CA VAL A 51 -10.65 -0.22 6.26
C VAL A 51 -10.73 -1.48 7.11
N GLU A 52 -10.58 -1.38 8.44
CA GLU A 52 -10.72 -2.53 9.36
C GLU A 52 -12.12 -3.16 9.31
N ARG A 53 -13.16 -2.36 9.08
CA ARG A 53 -14.54 -2.84 8.92
C ARG A 53 -14.82 -3.43 7.54
N GLY A 54 -13.82 -3.51 6.66
CA GLY A 54 -13.95 -4.02 5.29
C GLY A 54 -14.68 -3.06 4.36
N GLU A 55 -14.87 -1.79 4.75
CA GLU A 55 -15.44 -0.78 3.88
C GLU A 55 -14.34 -0.23 2.95
N THR A 56 -14.58 -0.28 1.64
CA THR A 56 -13.68 0.28 0.65
C THR A 56 -14.00 1.75 0.37
N ILE A 57 -12.97 2.57 0.22
CA ILE A 57 -13.13 3.99 -0.15
C ILE A 57 -13.19 4.08 -1.68
N GLY A 58 -14.37 4.40 -2.22
CA GLY A 58 -14.63 4.48 -3.65
C GLY A 58 -15.62 3.44 -4.16
N THR A 59 -15.95 3.48 -5.45
CA THR A 59 -16.74 2.43 -6.13
C THR A 59 -16.04 1.09 -5.95
N GLN A 60 -16.73 0.13 -5.33
CA GLN A 60 -16.28 -1.24 -5.19
C GLN A 60 -15.89 -1.77 -6.58
N ALA A 61 -14.59 -1.98 -6.82
CA ALA A 61 -14.18 -2.84 -7.91
C ALA A 61 -14.76 -4.23 -7.60
N PRO A 62 -15.39 -4.91 -8.57
CA PRO A 62 -15.86 -6.27 -8.33
C PRO A 62 -14.66 -7.08 -7.86
N VAL A 63 -14.80 -7.71 -6.70
CA VAL A 63 -13.82 -8.64 -6.16
C VAL A 63 -13.59 -9.67 -7.25
N GLN A 64 -12.46 -9.60 -7.97
CA GLN A 64 -12.00 -10.74 -8.74
C GLN A 64 -11.78 -11.83 -7.69
N GLY A 65 -12.71 -12.78 -7.66
CA GLY A 65 -12.64 -13.93 -6.77
C GLY A 65 -11.22 -14.48 -6.84
N PHE A 66 -10.61 -14.64 -5.68
CA PHE A 66 -9.28 -15.20 -5.56
C PHE A 66 -9.30 -16.57 -6.24
N GLU A 67 -8.79 -16.66 -7.48
CA GLU A 67 -8.73 -17.93 -8.19
C GLU A 67 -7.81 -18.85 -7.38
N ALA A 68 -8.34 -20.00 -6.96
CA ALA A 68 -7.56 -21.04 -6.28
C ALA A 68 -6.66 -21.82 -7.27
N ALA A 69 -6.90 -21.68 -8.57
CA ALA A 69 -6.17 -22.38 -9.63
C ALA A 69 -4.62 -22.16 -9.58
N PRO A 70 -4.10 -20.96 -9.32
CA PRO A 70 -2.68 -20.74 -9.03
C PRO A 70 -2.13 -21.58 -7.87
N ILE A 71 -2.86 -21.72 -6.76
CA ILE A 71 -2.39 -22.46 -5.58
C ILE A 71 -2.30 -23.96 -5.87
N ASP A 72 -3.29 -24.51 -6.56
CA ASP A 72 -3.30 -25.92 -6.93
C ASP A 72 -2.16 -26.24 -7.90
N SER A 73 -1.83 -25.31 -8.80
CA SER A 73 -0.69 -25.46 -9.71
C SER A 73 0.65 -25.53 -8.96
N VAL A 74 0.82 -24.70 -7.93
CA VAL A 74 2.03 -24.68 -7.10
C VAL A 74 2.12 -25.94 -6.25
N ARG A 75 1.01 -26.39 -5.67
CA ARG A 75 0.95 -27.65 -4.89
C ARG A 75 1.31 -28.86 -5.74
N ALA A 76 0.82 -28.93 -6.97
CA ALA A 76 1.14 -30.01 -7.90
C ALA A 76 2.64 -30.06 -8.26
N ILE A 77 3.31 -28.91 -8.38
CA ILE A 77 4.76 -28.85 -8.63
C ILE A 77 5.53 -29.40 -7.42
N PHE A 78 5.13 -29.06 -6.20
CA PHE A 78 5.80 -29.55 -4.99
C PHE A 78 5.64 -31.06 -4.80
N GLU A 79 4.45 -31.61 -5.05
CA GLU A 79 4.22 -33.06 -4.99
C GLU A 79 5.06 -33.82 -6.03
N LYS A 80 5.18 -33.29 -7.25
CA LYS A 80 6.08 -33.88 -8.27
C LYS A 80 7.53 -33.87 -7.82
N ARG A 81 8.03 -32.75 -7.26
CA ARG A 81 9.42 -32.66 -6.77
C ARG A 81 9.70 -33.63 -5.62
N LYS A 82 8.73 -33.79 -4.71
CA LYS A 82 8.83 -34.73 -3.59
C LYS A 82 8.90 -36.20 -4.07
N ALA A 83 8.10 -36.55 -5.08
CA ALA A 83 8.16 -37.87 -5.70
C ALA A 83 9.51 -38.11 -6.41
N GLU A 84 10.04 -37.10 -7.11
CA GLU A 84 11.33 -37.18 -7.80
C GLU A 84 12.49 -37.37 -6.80
N GLU A 85 12.47 -36.67 -5.67
CA GLU A 85 13.51 -36.81 -4.62
C GLU A 85 13.56 -38.23 -4.04
N LEU A 86 12.40 -38.86 -3.84
CA LEU A 86 12.34 -40.26 -3.40
C LEU A 86 12.97 -41.20 -4.42
N ARG A 87 12.76 -40.95 -5.73
CA ARG A 87 13.38 -41.75 -6.81
C ARG A 87 14.89 -41.56 -6.87
N TYR A 88 15.40 -40.34 -6.64
CA TYR A 88 16.84 -40.11 -6.49
C TYR A 88 17.48 -40.86 -5.34
N ARG A 89 16.75 -41.09 -4.24
CA ARG A 89 17.28 -41.82 -3.09
C ARG A 89 17.19 -43.34 -3.23
N GLN A 90 16.18 -43.84 -3.95
CA GLN A 90 15.85 -45.26 -3.96
C GLN A 90 16.21 -45.97 -5.26
N GLU A 91 16.09 -45.27 -6.39
CA GLU A 91 16.04 -45.89 -7.73
C GLU A 91 17.25 -45.50 -8.58
N TYR A 92 17.71 -44.25 -8.49
CA TYR A 92 18.87 -43.78 -9.24
C TYR A 92 20.18 -44.11 -8.50
N ARG A 93 20.96 -45.03 -9.06
CA ARG A 93 22.33 -45.32 -8.60
C ARG A 93 23.30 -44.62 -9.55
N PHE A 94 24.07 -43.67 -9.03
CA PHE A 94 25.09 -42.98 -9.82
C PHE A 94 26.24 -43.97 -10.07
N VAL A 95 26.43 -44.37 -11.33
CA VAL A 95 27.58 -45.16 -11.75
C VAL A 95 28.64 -44.17 -12.21
N ASP A 96 29.79 -44.16 -11.52
CA ASP A 96 30.93 -43.34 -11.92
C ASP A 96 31.55 -43.93 -13.20
N PRO A 97 31.55 -43.18 -14.33
CA PRO A 97 32.08 -43.68 -15.59
C PRO A 97 33.63 -43.77 -15.63
N SER A 98 34.33 -43.32 -14.58
CA SER A 98 35.79 -43.36 -14.51
C SER A 98 36.37 -44.69 -13.98
N LEU A 99 35.53 -45.59 -13.48
CA LEU A 99 35.96 -46.91 -12.99
C LEU A 99 36.03 -47.92 -14.15
N PRO A 100 37.20 -48.52 -14.43
CA PRO A 100 37.34 -49.55 -15.46
C PRO A 100 36.87 -50.89 -14.91
N GLY A 101 35.65 -51.31 -15.24
CA GLY A 101 35.14 -52.67 -14.99
C GLY A 101 33.70 -52.70 -14.48
N GLY A 102 32.77 -52.95 -15.40
CA GLY A 102 31.48 -53.58 -15.08
C GLY A 102 31.63 -55.09 -15.08
#